data_AF-A0A952EQD1-F1
#
_entry.id   AF-A0A952EQD1-F1
#
_cell.length_a   1.000
_cell.length_b   1.000
_cell.length_c   1.000
_cell.angle_alpha   90.00
_cell.angle_beta   90.00
_cell.angle_gamma   90.00
#
_symmetry.space_group_name_H-M   'P 1'
#
loop_
_entity.id
_entity.type
_entity.pdbx_description
1 polymer ?
#
loop_
_entity_poly.entity_id
_entity_poly.type
_entity_poly.pdbx_seq_one_letter_code
_entity_poly.pdbx_strand_id
1 'polypeptide(L)' 'MPGLATVAMGIWSGAGSRHERAEEQGLAHLLEHMAFKGTTR' A
#
# COMPACT_ATOMS: atom_id res chain seq x y z
N MET A 1 -19.44 -12.66 -12.95
CA MET A 1 -20.14 -13.76 -12.27
C MET A 1 -21.52 -13.26 -11.87
N PRO A 2 -22.56 -13.50 -12.68
CA PRO A 2 -23.92 -13.09 -12.33
C PRO A 2 -24.33 -13.70 -10.98
N GLY A 3 -24.82 -12.86 -10.05
CA GLY A 3 -25.37 -13.31 -8.75
C GLY A 3 -24.44 -13.23 -7.54
N LEU A 4 -23.20 -12.75 -7.65
CA LEU A 4 -22.33 -12.53 -6.48
C LEU A 4 -22.53 -11.14 -5.86
N ALA A 5 -22.57 -11.09 -4.52
CA ALA A 5 -22.80 -9.87 -3.74
C ALA A 5 -21.52 -9.13 -3.31
N THR A 6 -20.35 -9.76 -3.45
CA THR A 6 -19.08 -9.21 -2.98
C THR A 6 -17.95 -9.44 -3.98
N VAL A 7 -16.95 -8.57 -3.93
CA VAL A 7 -15.70 -8.68 -4.66
C VAL A 7 -14.55 -8.27 -3.74
N ALA A 8 -13.39 -8.89 -3.92
CA ALA A 8 -12.14 -8.46 -3.29
C ALA A 8 -11.21 -7.92 -4.37
N MET A 9 -10.50 -6.84 -4.05
CA MET A 9 -9.51 -6.23 -4.92
C MET A 9 -8.23 -5.94 -4.13
N GLY A 10 -7.09 -6.20 -4.73
CA GLY A 10 -5.78 -5.91 -4.18
C GLY A 10 -4.91 -5.14 -5.19
N ILE A 11 -4.02 -4.31 -4.67
CA ILE A 11 -2.98 -3.64 -5.45
C ILE A 11 -1.64 -4.10 -4.88
N TRP A 12 -0.73 -4.51 -5.74
CA TRP A 12 0.61 -4.93 -5.34
C TRP A 12 1.64 -3.92 -5.83
N SER A 13 2.40 -3.38 -4.90
CA SER A 13 3.60 -2.61 -5.19
C SER A 13 4.80 -3.54 -5.23
N GLY A 14 5.63 -3.42 -6.28
CA GLY A 14 6.93 -4.10 -6.34
C GLY A 14 7.99 -3.45 -5.43
N ALA A 15 7.65 -2.38 -4.71
CA ALA A 15 8.51 -1.64 -3.80
C ALA A 15 8.26 -1.99 -2.32
N GLY A 16 9.24 -1.71 -1.47
CA GLY A 16 9.26 -2.08 -0.04
C GLY A 16 10.65 -1.82 0.53
N SER A 17 10.90 -2.13 1.81
CA SER A 17 12.13 -1.68 2.50
C SER A 17 13.45 -2.12 1.88
N ARG A 18 13.47 -3.17 1.05
CA ARG A 18 14.65 -3.53 0.24
C ARG A 18 15.10 -2.47 -0.77
N HIS A 19 14.23 -1.49 -1.06
CA HIS A 19 14.46 -0.40 -2.01
C HIS A 19 14.78 0.93 -1.31
N GLU A 20 14.82 0.94 0.02
CA GLU A 20 15.19 2.13 0.80
C GLU A 20 16.71 2.33 0.81
N ARG A 21 17.16 3.59 0.87
CA ARG A 21 18.54 3.90 1.23
C ARG A 21 18.76 3.65 2.72
N ALA A 22 20.02 3.54 3.14
CA ALA A 22 20.36 3.32 4.54
C ALA A 22 19.81 4.42 5.47
N GLU A 23 19.78 5.66 5.00
CA GLU A 23 19.22 6.80 5.74
C GLU A 23 17.68 6.87 5.75
N GLU A 24 16.98 6.01 5.00
CA GLU A 24 15.51 6.00 4.83
C GLU A 24 14.84 4.79 5.48
N GLN A 25 15.55 4.04 6.33
CA GLN A 25 15.03 2.80 6.92
C GLN A 25 13.67 3.00 7.60
N GLY A 26 12.70 2.19 7.18
CA GLY A 26 11.33 2.19 7.70
C GLY A 26 10.36 3.10 6.94
N LEU A 27 10.81 3.79 5.88
CA LEU A 27 9.96 4.66 5.08
C LEU A 27 8.79 3.91 4.42
N ALA A 28 9.00 2.70 3.90
CA ALA A 28 7.93 1.90 3.29
C ALA A 28 6.84 1.54 4.30
N HIS A 29 7.22 1.17 5.52
CA HIS A 29 6.25 0.91 6.60
C HIS A 29 5.53 2.19 7.00
N LEU A 30 6.23 3.32 7.13
CA LEU A 30 5.58 4.60 7.39
C LEU A 30 4.58 4.96 6.28
N LEU A 31 4.96 4.82 5.02
CA LEU A 31 4.09 5.07 3.86
C LEU A 31 2.86 4.17 3.84
N GLU A 32 2.99 2.90 4.23
CA GLU A 32 1.86 1.98 4.41
C GLU A 32 0.86 2.54 5.41
N HIS A 33 1.30 3.00 6.59
CA HIS A 33 0.39 3.65 7.55
C HIS A 33 -0.22 4.93 6.99
N MET A 34 0.57 5.74 6.30
CA MET A 34 0.11 7.02 5.76
C MET A 34 -0.90 6.86 4.63
N ALA A 35 -0.86 5.75 3.88
CA ALA A 35 -1.85 5.43 2.85
C ALA A 35 -3.29 5.34 3.40
N PHE A 36 -3.45 5.04 4.69
CA PHE A 36 -4.75 4.94 5.36
C PHE A 36 -5.13 6.22 6.13
N LYS A 37 -4.34 7.30 6.07
CA LYS A 37 -4.66 8.58 6.73
C LYS A 37 -5.43 9.58 5.87
N GLY A 38 -5.85 9.17 4.67
CA GLY A 38 -6.71 9.95 3.78
C GLY A 38 -5.95 10.60 2.62
N THR A 39 -6.68 10.91 1.55
CA THR A 39 -6.18 11.53 0.31
C THR A 39 -7.07 12.69 -0.10
N THR A 40 -6.53 13.62 -0.90
CA THR A 40 -7.38 14.56 -1.65
C THR A 40 -8.21 13.79 -2.68
N ARG A 41 -9.39 14.30 -3.02
CA ARG A 41 -10.26 13.72 -4.05
C ARG A 41 -9.92 14.24 -5.43
#